data_AF-X1BZ51-F1
#
_entry.id   AF-X1BZ51-F1
#
_cell.length_a   1.000
_cell.length_b   1.000
_cell.length_c   1.000
_cell.angle_alpha   90.00
_cell.angle_beta   90.00
_cell.angle_gamma   90.00
#
_symmetry.space_group_name_H-M   'P 1'
#
loop_
_entity.id
_entity.type
_entity.pdbx_description
1 polymer ?
#
loop_
_entity_poly.entity_id
_entity_poly.type
_entity_poly.pdbx_seq_one_letter_code
_entity_poly.pdbx_strand_id
1 'polypeptide(L)'
;YSAVMPPKTIKDGAAANIAGKLYKDYKNRTIPCPTYIDGNPHIEKQMAHVRTMARLGMTGIMLDDERFNLKGAGLCFCPRCKTGYRAYLKQHHPDLKPVGLVEVVRQEKKYPRHYEAWLIFRAKGNSLRIAKMNQAFAEAAAKSGRKSTFADPFTAILISPADGTLRKARESQLWDIPSLAKSVDYVCPMIYPSKAKYLPSTIRTLRNIHKNMGGKRNLWVTLNCGYSGGGSILEEHKDVIQYGTLEALMNGCKGVTYWNGYTSHDPLSLEQIAKVYVCCSLMR
;
A
#
# COMPACT_ATOMS: atom_id res chain seq x y z
N TYR A 1 9.53 -21.04 -17.49
CA TYR A 1 8.16 -20.61 -17.80
C TYR A 1 7.35 -21.82 -18.22
N SER A 2 6.76 -22.56 -17.27
CA SER A 2 5.94 -23.74 -17.58
C SER A 2 4.47 -23.38 -17.53
N ALA A 3 3.78 -23.71 -18.63
CA ALA A 3 2.34 -23.62 -18.78
C ALA A 3 1.65 -24.47 -17.71
N VAL A 4 0.73 -23.85 -16.95
CA VAL A 4 -0.19 -24.59 -16.09
C VAL A 4 -1.33 -25.08 -16.97
N MET A 5 -1.43 -26.41 -17.13
CA MET A 5 -2.51 -27.08 -17.86
C MET A 5 -3.88 -26.75 -17.24
N PRO A 6 -4.96 -26.68 -18.06
CA PRO A 6 -6.31 -26.44 -17.57
C PRO A 6 -6.81 -27.65 -16.76
N PRO A 7 -7.52 -27.47 -15.63
CA PRO A 7 -8.23 -28.58 -15.01
C PRO A 7 -9.35 -29.00 -15.96
N LYS A 8 -9.30 -30.25 -16.43
CA LYS A 8 -10.44 -30.89 -17.09
C LYS A 8 -11.60 -30.96 -16.09
N THR A 9 -12.76 -30.52 -16.57
CA THR A 9 -14.13 -30.75 -16.06
C THR A 9 -14.46 -30.25 -14.66
N ILE A 10 -15.03 -29.04 -14.60
CA ILE A 10 -16.05 -28.69 -13.59
C ILE A 10 -17.35 -28.48 -14.36
N LYS A 11 -18.20 -29.50 -14.37
CA LYS A 11 -19.58 -29.40 -14.86
C LYS A 11 -20.37 -28.67 -13.77
N ASP A 12 -20.72 -27.41 -14.02
CA ASP A 12 -21.88 -26.70 -13.47
C ASP A 12 -21.95 -25.31 -14.13
N GLY A 13 -22.94 -25.14 -15.04
CA GLY A 13 -22.95 -24.14 -16.13
C GLY A 13 -23.00 -22.67 -15.74
N ALA A 14 -23.35 -22.33 -14.50
CA ALA A 14 -23.28 -20.94 -14.00
C ALA A 14 -21.97 -20.66 -13.23
N ALA A 15 -21.43 -21.67 -12.53
CA ALA A 15 -20.23 -21.57 -11.68
C ALA A 15 -18.92 -21.53 -12.49
N ALA A 16 -18.90 -22.16 -13.67
CA ALA A 16 -17.79 -22.10 -14.59
C ALA A 16 -17.62 -20.71 -15.25
N ASN A 17 -18.72 -19.95 -15.39
CA ASN A 17 -18.71 -18.68 -16.13
C ASN A 17 -18.11 -17.52 -15.33
N ILE A 18 -18.40 -17.38 -14.02
CA ILE A 18 -17.82 -16.30 -13.19
C ILE A 18 -16.36 -16.60 -12.85
N ALA A 19 -16.04 -17.85 -12.52
CA ALA A 19 -14.67 -18.29 -12.30
C ALA A 19 -13.85 -18.19 -13.60
N GLY A 20 -14.43 -18.56 -14.75
CA GLY A 20 -13.82 -18.41 -16.07
C GLY A 20 -13.60 -16.95 -16.45
N LYS A 21 -14.49 -16.03 -16.09
CA LYS A 21 -14.37 -14.58 -16.36
C LYS A 21 -13.31 -13.92 -15.47
N LEU A 22 -13.37 -14.14 -14.15
CA LEU A 22 -12.34 -13.67 -13.20
C LEU A 22 -10.96 -14.28 -13.48
N TYR A 23 -10.90 -15.54 -13.92
CA TYR A 23 -9.67 -16.22 -14.29
C TYR A 23 -9.13 -15.79 -15.67
N LYS A 24 -9.99 -15.51 -16.66
CA LYS A 24 -9.58 -14.93 -17.95
C LYS A 24 -8.97 -13.54 -17.77
N ASP A 25 -9.57 -12.69 -16.94
CA ASP A 25 -9.03 -11.36 -16.62
C ASP A 25 -7.73 -11.44 -15.81
N TYR A 26 -7.58 -12.47 -14.96
CA TYR A 26 -6.35 -12.75 -14.21
C TYR A 26 -5.22 -13.31 -15.09
N LYS A 27 -5.52 -14.15 -16.08
CA LYS A 27 -4.52 -14.75 -16.99
C LYS A 27 -3.79 -13.68 -17.83
N ASN A 28 -4.42 -12.53 -18.05
CA ASN A 28 -3.85 -11.40 -18.77
C ASN A 28 -3.12 -10.40 -17.85
N ARG A 29 -3.13 -10.60 -16.51
CA ARG A 29 -2.46 -9.73 -15.54
C ARG A 29 -1.32 -10.49 -14.85
N THR A 30 -0.09 -10.05 -15.08
CA THR A 30 1.13 -10.58 -14.46
C THR A 30 1.32 -10.09 -13.02
N ILE A 31 0.29 -10.24 -12.18
CA ILE A 31 0.39 -9.86 -10.77
C ILE A 31 1.00 -11.04 -9.99
N PRO A 32 2.19 -10.88 -9.38
CA PRO A 32 2.82 -11.97 -8.65
C PRO A 32 1.96 -12.38 -7.46
N CYS A 33 1.96 -13.67 -7.15
CA CYS A 33 1.28 -14.20 -5.98
C CYS A 33 1.77 -13.46 -4.71
N PRO A 34 0.89 -12.81 -3.93
CA PRO A 34 1.31 -11.92 -2.83
C PRO A 34 1.92 -12.68 -1.64
N THR A 35 1.81 -14.02 -1.64
CA THR A 35 2.39 -14.90 -0.62
C THR A 35 3.60 -15.69 -1.14
N TYR A 36 3.93 -15.59 -2.44
CA TYR A 36 5.13 -16.18 -3.00
C TYR A 36 6.20 -15.11 -3.07
N ILE A 37 6.96 -14.98 -1.98
CA ILE A 37 7.96 -13.94 -1.81
C ILE A 37 9.33 -14.48 -2.19
N ASP A 38 9.79 -15.52 -1.49
CA ASP A 38 11.09 -16.13 -1.72
C ASP A 38 11.14 -16.93 -3.01
N GLY A 39 12.17 -16.67 -3.83
CA GLY A 39 12.35 -17.33 -5.12
C GLY A 39 11.37 -16.88 -6.21
N ASN A 40 10.58 -15.83 -5.97
CA ASN A 40 9.74 -15.23 -7.00
C ASN A 40 10.58 -14.30 -7.88
N PRO A 41 10.79 -14.60 -9.19
CA PRO A 41 11.68 -13.81 -10.03
C PRO A 41 11.27 -12.33 -10.15
N HIS A 42 9.98 -12.02 -10.05
CA HIS A 42 9.52 -10.63 -10.07
C HIS A 42 9.92 -9.86 -8.82
N ILE A 43 9.84 -10.51 -7.66
CA ILE A 43 10.21 -9.90 -6.38
C ILE A 43 11.74 -9.81 -6.28
N GLU A 44 12.47 -10.83 -6.70
CA GLU A 44 13.94 -10.77 -6.79
C GLU A 44 14.41 -9.63 -7.69
N LYS A 45 13.73 -9.39 -8.81
CA LYS A 45 14.01 -8.23 -9.67
C LYS A 45 13.75 -6.90 -8.96
N GLN A 46 12.63 -6.77 -8.22
CA GLN A 46 12.34 -5.57 -7.43
C GLN A 46 13.42 -5.34 -6.36
N MET A 47 13.82 -6.40 -5.64
CA MET A 47 14.90 -6.37 -4.64
C MET A 47 16.23 -5.96 -5.27
N ALA A 48 16.56 -6.46 -6.47
CA ALA A 48 17.75 -6.05 -7.20
C ALA A 48 17.73 -4.56 -7.55
N HIS A 49 16.59 -4.02 -8.01
CA HIS A 49 16.45 -2.59 -8.28
C HIS A 49 16.65 -1.74 -7.02
N VAL A 50 16.05 -2.14 -5.90
CA VAL A 50 16.21 -1.46 -4.62
C VAL A 50 17.67 -1.43 -4.15
N ARG A 51 18.39 -2.55 -4.30
CA ARG A 51 19.84 -2.60 -4.01
C ARG A 51 20.65 -1.68 -4.93
N THR A 52 20.29 -1.60 -6.21
CA THR A 52 20.92 -0.67 -7.16
C THR A 52 20.69 0.78 -6.73
N MET A 53 19.46 1.16 -6.38
CA MET A 53 19.13 2.51 -5.87
C MET A 53 19.99 2.89 -4.65
N ALA A 54 20.14 1.97 -3.70
CA ALA A 54 21.01 2.17 -2.54
C ALA A 54 22.48 2.42 -2.94
N ARG A 55 23.02 1.60 -3.85
CA ARG A 55 24.41 1.75 -4.35
C ARG A 55 24.63 3.07 -5.09
N LEU A 56 23.61 3.52 -5.83
CA LEU A 56 23.63 4.82 -6.51
C LEU A 56 23.59 6.01 -5.54
N GLY A 57 23.40 5.77 -4.24
CA GLY A 57 23.44 6.80 -3.19
C GLY A 57 22.11 7.51 -2.98
N MET A 58 20.99 6.87 -3.35
CA MET A 58 19.67 7.41 -3.02
C MET A 58 19.47 7.40 -1.50
N THR A 59 18.99 8.52 -0.96
CA THR A 59 18.73 8.70 0.48
C THR A 59 17.42 8.08 0.94
N GLY A 60 16.53 7.74 0.01
CA GLY A 60 15.34 6.99 0.33
C GLY A 60 14.62 6.47 -0.89
N ILE A 61 13.70 5.54 -0.65
CA ILE A 61 12.80 4.98 -1.67
C ILE A 61 11.36 5.16 -1.23
N MET A 62 10.52 5.61 -2.15
CA MET A 62 9.07 5.65 -1.97
C MET A 62 8.45 4.64 -2.93
N LEU A 63 7.85 3.61 -2.35
CA LEU A 63 7.26 2.51 -3.09
C LEU A 63 5.83 2.88 -3.48
N ASP A 64 5.56 2.86 -4.78
CA ASP A 64 4.21 2.93 -5.33
C ASP A 64 3.78 1.55 -5.84
N ASP A 65 2.79 0.96 -5.18
CA ASP A 65 2.41 -0.43 -5.38
C ASP A 65 1.03 -0.57 -6.04
N GLU A 66 0.75 0.30 -7.02
CA GLU A 66 -0.54 0.38 -7.70
C GLU A 66 -1.01 -0.96 -8.28
N ARG A 67 -0.06 -1.83 -8.64
CA ARG A 67 -0.35 -3.18 -9.18
C ARG A 67 -1.18 -4.03 -8.22
N PHE A 68 -1.04 -3.83 -6.92
CA PHE A 68 -1.81 -4.51 -5.89
C PHE A 68 -3.00 -3.67 -5.36
N ASN A 69 -3.10 -2.38 -5.75
CA ASN A 69 -4.21 -1.47 -5.46
C ASN A 69 -5.45 -1.68 -6.35
N LEU A 70 -5.40 -2.59 -7.34
CA LEU A 70 -6.53 -2.85 -8.23
C LEU A 70 -7.55 -3.80 -7.59
N LYS A 71 -8.84 -3.43 -7.62
CA LYS A 71 -9.96 -4.28 -7.16
C LYS A 71 -9.83 -5.70 -7.76
N GLY A 72 -9.59 -6.70 -6.91
CA GLY A 72 -9.44 -8.11 -7.30
C GLY A 72 -8.01 -8.61 -7.51
N ALA A 73 -6.99 -7.75 -7.44
CA ALA A 73 -5.58 -8.05 -7.75
C ALA A 73 -4.86 -9.05 -6.83
N GLY A 74 -5.49 -9.55 -5.76
CA GLY A 74 -4.82 -10.43 -4.79
C GLY A 74 -5.51 -11.77 -4.54
N LEU A 75 -6.44 -12.19 -5.41
CA LEU A 75 -7.03 -13.52 -5.32
C LEU A 75 -6.11 -14.55 -6.00
N CYS A 76 -5.21 -15.15 -5.22
CA CYS A 76 -4.38 -16.27 -5.66
C CYS A 76 -4.80 -17.55 -4.92
N PHE A 77 -5.11 -18.60 -5.69
CA PHE A 77 -5.49 -19.92 -5.17
C PHE A 77 -4.44 -20.99 -5.48
N CYS A 78 -3.18 -20.60 -5.70
CA CYS A 78 -2.11 -21.55 -5.96
C CYS A 78 -1.88 -22.47 -4.74
N PRO A 79 -1.20 -23.63 -4.91
CA PRO A 79 -0.92 -24.53 -3.80
C PRO A 79 -0.27 -23.83 -2.60
N ARG A 80 0.64 -22.85 -2.84
CA ARG A 80 1.30 -22.07 -1.78
C ARG A 80 0.30 -21.26 -0.96
N CYS A 81 -0.66 -20.57 -1.59
CA CYS A 81 -1.69 -19.82 -0.86
C CYS A 81 -2.60 -20.74 -0.06
N LYS A 82 -3.01 -21.88 -0.63
CA LYS A 82 -3.88 -22.85 0.07
C LYS A 82 -3.19 -23.43 1.30
N THR A 83 -1.94 -23.90 1.14
CA THR A 83 -1.15 -24.47 2.24
C THR A 83 -0.78 -23.41 3.27
N GLY A 84 -0.33 -22.23 2.83
CA GLY A 84 0.03 -21.12 3.72
C GLY A 84 -1.15 -20.61 4.53
N TYR A 85 -2.33 -20.47 3.92
CA TYR A 85 -3.54 -20.09 4.64
C TYR A 85 -3.96 -21.15 5.67
N ARG A 86 -3.86 -22.44 5.33
CA ARG A 86 -4.14 -23.52 6.30
C ARG A 86 -3.19 -23.47 7.50
N ALA A 87 -1.91 -23.25 7.26
CA ALA A 87 -0.91 -23.09 8.32
C ALA A 87 -1.21 -21.84 9.17
N TYR A 88 -1.56 -20.72 8.53
CA TYR A 88 -1.95 -19.48 9.19
C TYR A 88 -3.17 -19.68 10.11
N LEU A 89 -4.22 -20.37 9.64
CA LEU A 89 -5.38 -20.70 10.46
C LEU A 89 -4.99 -21.54 11.67
N LYS A 90 -4.20 -22.59 11.49
CA LYS A 90 -3.75 -23.45 12.60
C LYS A 90 -3.00 -22.66 13.68
N GLN A 91 -2.19 -21.67 13.28
CA GLN A 91 -1.37 -20.88 14.19
C GLN A 91 -2.14 -19.75 14.88
N HIS A 92 -3.00 -19.03 14.15
CA HIS A 92 -3.62 -17.79 14.64
C HIS A 92 -5.11 -17.92 14.97
N HIS A 93 -5.77 -18.95 14.46
CA HIS A 93 -7.20 -19.22 14.65
C HIS A 93 -7.45 -20.72 14.86
N PRO A 94 -6.84 -21.35 15.88
CA PRO A 94 -6.92 -22.80 16.10
C PRO A 94 -8.35 -23.28 16.39
N ASP A 95 -9.25 -22.39 16.77
CA ASP A 95 -10.68 -22.67 17.02
C ASP A 95 -11.52 -22.76 15.74
N LEU A 96 -11.00 -22.28 14.60
CA LEU A 96 -11.71 -22.31 13.33
C LEU A 96 -11.55 -23.68 12.64
N LYS A 97 -12.67 -24.38 12.42
CA LYS A 97 -12.70 -25.65 11.67
C LYS A 97 -12.15 -25.44 10.25
N PRO A 98 -11.27 -26.32 9.74
CA PRO A 98 -10.70 -26.13 8.40
C PRO A 98 -11.76 -26.06 7.29
N VAL A 99 -11.75 -24.97 6.53
CA VAL A 99 -12.58 -24.78 5.32
C VAL A 99 -11.65 -24.49 4.14
N GLY A 100 -11.98 -25.01 2.96
CA GLY A 100 -11.17 -24.79 1.76
C GLY A 100 -11.12 -23.30 1.37
N LEU A 101 -9.93 -22.78 1.05
CA LEU A 101 -9.74 -21.36 0.71
C LEU A 101 -10.69 -20.84 -0.39
N VAL A 102 -10.93 -21.66 -1.42
CA VAL A 102 -11.85 -21.28 -2.52
C VAL A 102 -13.28 -21.13 -2.01
N GLU A 103 -13.70 -22.00 -1.09
CA GLU A 103 -15.03 -21.96 -0.49
C GLU A 103 -15.18 -20.74 0.43
N VAL A 104 -14.17 -20.45 1.25
CA VAL A 104 -14.13 -19.25 2.12
C VAL A 104 -14.34 -17.97 1.31
N VAL A 105 -13.63 -17.81 0.18
CA VAL A 105 -13.74 -16.61 -0.65
C VAL A 105 -15.08 -16.54 -1.40
N ARG A 106 -15.63 -17.67 -1.83
CA ARG A 106 -16.94 -17.70 -2.53
C ARG A 106 -18.12 -17.47 -1.60
N GLN A 107 -18.00 -17.90 -0.35
CA GLN A 107 -19.09 -17.90 0.62
C GLN A 107 -18.72 -17.02 1.82
N GLU A 108 -18.25 -15.79 1.57
CA GLU A 108 -17.81 -14.85 2.63
C GLU A 108 -18.86 -14.65 3.72
N LYS A 109 -20.16 -14.61 3.34
CA LYS A 109 -21.28 -14.43 4.27
C LYS A 109 -21.50 -15.66 5.17
N LYS A 110 -21.18 -16.86 4.67
CA LYS A 110 -21.28 -18.12 5.43
C LYS A 110 -20.07 -18.33 6.34
N TYR A 111 -18.89 -17.90 5.89
CA TYR A 111 -17.62 -18.08 6.61
C TYR A 111 -16.93 -16.73 6.92
N PRO A 112 -17.59 -15.79 7.62
CA PRO A 112 -17.07 -14.41 7.78
C PRO A 112 -15.75 -14.36 8.54
N ARG A 113 -15.58 -15.20 9.58
CA ARG A 113 -14.33 -15.28 10.36
C ARG A 113 -13.16 -15.82 9.55
N HIS A 114 -13.43 -16.83 8.71
CA HIS A 114 -12.42 -17.35 7.78
C HIS A 114 -12.07 -16.32 6.71
N TYR A 115 -13.06 -15.60 6.20
CA TYR A 115 -12.82 -14.60 5.18
C TYR A 115 -11.95 -13.46 5.72
N GLU A 116 -12.24 -12.95 6.93
CA GLU A 116 -11.38 -11.96 7.59
C GLU A 116 -9.95 -12.50 7.82
N ALA A 117 -9.80 -13.74 8.30
CA ALA A 117 -8.49 -14.37 8.47
C ALA A 117 -7.72 -14.48 7.13
N TRP A 118 -8.42 -14.79 6.04
CA TRP A 118 -7.86 -14.80 4.70
C TRP A 118 -7.37 -13.41 4.26
N LEU A 119 -8.17 -12.36 4.48
CA LEU A 119 -7.82 -10.98 4.17
C LEU A 119 -6.54 -10.54 4.90
N ILE A 120 -6.43 -10.86 6.18
CA ILE A 120 -5.23 -10.58 6.99
C ILE A 120 -4.02 -11.34 6.43
N PHE A 121 -4.17 -12.65 6.17
CA PHE A 121 -3.09 -13.49 5.67
C PHE A 121 -2.47 -12.94 4.37
N ARG A 122 -3.30 -12.61 3.37
CA ARG A 122 -2.81 -12.09 2.08
C ARG A 122 -2.19 -10.70 2.20
N ALA A 123 -2.75 -9.82 3.02
CA ALA A 123 -2.22 -8.46 3.22
C ALA A 123 -0.90 -8.45 4.01
N LYS A 124 -0.74 -9.37 4.96
CA LYS A 124 0.55 -9.61 5.64
C LYS A 124 1.61 -10.15 4.70
N GLY A 125 1.23 -10.97 3.70
CA GLY A 125 2.13 -11.39 2.63
C GLY A 125 2.74 -10.18 1.89
N ASN A 126 1.91 -9.21 1.50
CA ASN A 126 2.44 -8.00 0.87
C ASN A 126 3.31 -7.19 1.83
N SER A 127 2.90 -7.04 3.09
CA SER A 127 3.68 -6.32 4.11
C SER A 127 5.07 -6.95 4.35
N LEU A 128 5.17 -8.28 4.28
CA LEU A 128 6.44 -9.01 4.36
C LEU A 128 7.31 -8.76 3.13
N ARG A 129 6.72 -8.70 1.93
CA ARG A 129 7.46 -8.31 0.71
C ARG A 129 8.04 -6.91 0.85
N ILE A 130 7.26 -5.94 1.35
CA ILE A 130 7.74 -4.58 1.62
C ILE A 130 8.88 -4.59 2.65
N ALA A 131 8.74 -5.35 3.74
CA ALA A 131 9.79 -5.45 4.77
C ALA A 131 11.11 -5.97 4.20
N LYS A 132 11.05 -6.98 3.32
CA LYS A 132 12.24 -7.51 2.63
C LYS A 132 12.88 -6.47 1.72
N MET A 133 12.08 -5.68 0.98
CA MET A 133 12.62 -4.58 0.17
C MET A 133 13.31 -3.54 1.02
N ASN A 134 12.72 -3.16 2.16
CA ASN A 134 13.37 -2.24 3.10
C ASN A 134 14.70 -2.81 3.62
N GLN A 135 14.71 -4.06 4.10
CA GLN A 135 15.93 -4.72 4.55
C GLN A 135 17.01 -4.74 3.45
N ALA A 136 16.65 -5.08 2.20
CA ALA A 136 17.59 -5.10 1.09
C ALA A 136 18.15 -3.70 0.75
N PHE A 137 17.34 -2.64 0.91
CA PHE A 137 17.79 -1.26 0.75
C PHE A 137 18.82 -0.90 1.83
N ALA A 138 18.46 -1.11 3.10
CA ALA A 138 19.31 -0.79 4.25
C ALA A 138 20.65 -1.54 4.21
N GLU A 139 20.64 -2.85 3.92
CA GLU A 139 21.85 -3.65 3.78
C GLU A 139 22.75 -3.16 2.64
N ALA A 140 22.17 -2.81 1.50
CA ALA A 140 22.93 -2.31 0.36
C ALA A 140 23.48 -0.90 0.61
N ALA A 141 22.74 -0.04 1.30
CA ALA A 141 23.17 1.30 1.66
C ALA A 141 24.34 1.25 2.66
N ALA A 142 24.24 0.41 3.70
CA ALA A 142 25.31 0.21 4.69
C ALA A 142 26.61 -0.30 4.03
N LYS A 143 26.52 -1.20 3.04
CA LYS A 143 27.67 -1.73 2.29
C LYS A 143 28.25 -0.78 1.26
N SER A 144 27.53 0.28 0.90
CA SER A 144 27.96 1.22 -0.14
C SER A 144 29.15 2.09 0.30
N GLY A 145 29.42 2.17 1.61
CA GLY A 145 30.49 3.00 2.17
C GLY A 145 30.26 4.52 2.00
N ARG A 146 29.12 4.94 1.43
CA ARG A 146 28.79 6.34 1.25
C ARG A 146 28.37 6.95 2.57
N LYS A 147 29.07 8.00 2.99
CA LYS A 147 28.61 8.91 4.04
C LYS A 147 27.54 9.82 3.41
N SER A 148 26.27 9.50 3.64
CA SER A 148 25.17 10.41 3.30
C SER A 148 25.29 11.67 4.16
N THR A 149 25.02 12.84 3.59
CA THR A 149 24.86 14.10 4.33
C THR A 149 23.48 14.22 4.99
N PHE A 150 22.52 13.38 4.58
CA PHE A 150 21.22 13.22 5.22
C PHE A 150 21.26 12.09 6.25
N ALA A 151 20.43 12.22 7.29
CA ALA A 151 20.13 11.15 8.25
C ALA A 151 19.74 9.85 7.51
N ASP A 152 19.93 8.72 8.18
CA ASP A 152 19.85 7.34 7.68
C ASP A 152 18.91 7.09 6.49
N PRO A 153 19.31 6.23 5.53
CA PRO A 153 18.49 5.89 4.37
C PRO A 153 17.09 5.42 4.80
N PHE A 154 16.04 5.95 4.19
CA PHE A 154 14.66 5.66 4.60
C PHE A 154 13.81 4.99 3.51
N THR A 155 12.72 4.36 3.93
CA THR A 155 11.74 3.73 3.06
C THR A 155 10.34 4.23 3.37
N ALA A 156 9.57 4.44 2.31
CA ALA A 156 8.20 4.92 2.36
C ALA A 156 7.30 4.04 1.48
N ILE A 157 6.04 3.88 1.87
CA ILE A 157 5.02 3.17 1.05
C ILE A 157 3.82 4.09 0.81
N LEU A 158 3.50 4.32 -0.46
CA LEU A 158 2.27 5.01 -0.84
C LEU A 158 1.09 4.05 -0.66
N ILE A 159 0.09 4.50 0.11
CA ILE A 159 -1.15 3.75 0.29
C ILE A 159 -2.32 4.63 -0.14
N SER A 160 -3.28 4.04 -0.83
CA SER A 160 -4.56 4.71 -1.03
C SER A 160 -5.42 4.48 0.22
N PRO A 161 -5.98 5.53 0.85
CA PRO A 161 -6.85 5.36 2.01
C PRO A 161 -8.19 4.76 1.57
N ALA A 162 -8.30 3.44 1.54
CA ALA A 162 -9.57 2.76 1.32
C ALA A 162 -10.56 3.13 2.45
N ASP A 163 -11.43 4.13 2.21
CA ASP A 163 -12.46 4.69 3.13
C ASP A 163 -12.17 4.78 4.64
N GLY A 164 -10.90 4.65 5.03
CA GLY A 164 -10.42 4.61 6.41
C GLY A 164 -10.52 3.25 7.12
N THR A 165 -11.05 2.17 6.49
CA THR A 165 -11.23 0.88 7.19
C THR A 165 -10.14 -0.15 6.86
N LEU A 166 -9.67 -0.89 7.89
CA LEU A 166 -8.69 -1.97 7.71
C LEU A 166 -9.19 -3.06 6.77
N ARG A 167 -10.45 -3.45 6.91
CA ARG A 167 -11.04 -4.50 6.08
C ARG A 167 -10.98 -4.13 4.60
N LYS A 168 -11.43 -2.93 4.23
CA LYS A 168 -11.42 -2.50 2.83
C LYS A 168 -10.02 -2.31 2.29
N ALA A 169 -9.08 -1.81 3.11
CA ALA A 169 -7.68 -1.73 2.75
C ALA A 169 -7.08 -3.12 2.42
N ARG A 170 -7.40 -4.14 3.22
CA ARG A 170 -6.99 -5.53 2.95
C ARG A 170 -7.68 -6.13 1.71
N GLU A 171 -8.98 -5.90 1.55
CA GLU A 171 -9.79 -6.42 0.44
C GLU A 171 -9.35 -5.88 -0.92
N SER A 172 -9.23 -4.56 -1.01
CA SER A 172 -9.06 -3.85 -2.28
C SER A 172 -7.61 -3.59 -2.65
N GLN A 173 -6.70 -3.55 -1.66
CA GLN A 173 -5.34 -3.03 -1.87
C GLN A 173 -4.23 -3.89 -1.24
N LEU A 174 -4.56 -5.00 -0.57
CA LEU A 174 -3.60 -5.84 0.17
C LEU A 174 -2.83 -5.11 1.29
N TRP A 175 -3.43 -4.06 1.87
CA TRP A 175 -2.79 -3.32 2.94
C TRP A 175 -3.20 -3.80 4.32
N ASP A 176 -2.24 -4.33 5.06
CA ASP A 176 -2.36 -4.47 6.51
C ASP A 176 -1.57 -3.33 7.16
N ILE A 177 -2.25 -2.20 7.39
CA ILE A 177 -1.64 -0.98 7.95
C ILE A 177 -0.78 -1.26 9.20
N PRO A 178 -1.21 -2.07 10.18
CA PRO A 178 -0.38 -2.38 11.34
C PRO A 178 0.93 -3.11 10.99
N SER A 179 0.91 -4.04 10.03
CA SER A 179 2.12 -4.70 9.55
C SER A 179 2.98 -3.79 8.68
N LEU A 180 2.40 -3.01 7.77
CA LEU A 180 3.14 -2.05 6.94
C LEU A 180 3.93 -1.05 7.79
N ALA A 181 3.31 -0.51 8.84
CA ALA A 181 3.96 0.44 9.74
C ALA A 181 5.16 -0.12 10.52
N LYS A 182 5.37 -1.45 10.48
CA LYS A 182 6.58 -2.12 11.00
C LYS A 182 7.58 -2.45 9.90
N SER A 183 7.16 -2.42 8.64
CA SER A 183 7.96 -2.81 7.47
C SER A 183 8.71 -1.64 6.83
N VAL A 184 8.25 -0.40 7.06
CA VAL A 184 8.82 0.82 6.46
C VAL A 184 9.02 1.91 7.49
N ASP A 185 9.86 2.88 7.15
CA ASP A 185 10.07 4.08 7.96
C ASP A 185 8.84 4.97 7.91
N TYR A 186 8.21 5.15 6.74
CA TYR A 186 7.02 6.00 6.60
C TYR A 186 5.86 5.33 5.86
N VAL A 187 4.65 5.46 6.42
CA VAL A 187 3.40 5.15 5.70
C VAL A 187 2.87 6.45 5.08
N CYS A 188 2.67 6.42 3.77
CA CYS A 188 2.33 7.60 2.98
C CYS A 188 0.93 7.54 2.39
N PRO A 189 -0.12 7.91 3.15
CA PRO A 189 -1.47 7.92 2.60
C PRO A 189 -1.63 9.01 1.54
N MET A 190 -2.12 8.60 0.38
CA MET A 190 -2.51 9.47 -0.73
C MET A 190 -3.88 10.07 -0.46
N ILE A 191 -3.91 11.28 0.10
CA ILE A 191 -5.15 11.97 0.43
C ILE A 191 -5.31 13.15 -0.51
N TYR A 192 -6.33 13.06 -1.37
CA TYR A 192 -6.53 13.99 -2.47
C TYR A 192 -7.79 14.83 -2.22
N PRO A 193 -7.77 15.80 -1.28
CA PRO A 193 -8.90 16.68 -1.07
C PRO A 193 -8.99 17.62 -2.27
N SER A 194 -9.88 17.32 -3.20
CA SER A 194 -10.10 18.19 -4.36
C SER A 194 -10.92 19.44 -4.04
N LYS A 195 -11.55 19.51 -2.85
CA LYS A 195 -12.44 20.61 -2.40
C LYS A 195 -12.42 20.73 -0.87
N ALA A 196 -12.67 21.94 -0.35
CA ALA A 196 -12.69 22.24 1.09
C ALA A 196 -13.63 21.31 1.88
N LYS A 197 -14.80 20.98 1.32
CA LYS A 197 -15.78 20.06 1.95
C LYS A 197 -15.22 18.66 2.26
N TYR A 198 -14.11 18.27 1.66
CA TYR A 198 -13.46 16.98 1.90
C TYR A 198 -12.39 17.04 3.01
N LEU A 199 -11.99 18.22 3.49
CA LEU A 199 -11.00 18.36 4.58
C LEU A 199 -11.38 17.59 5.86
N PRO A 200 -12.65 17.63 6.36
CA PRO A 200 -13.02 16.82 7.53
C PRO A 200 -12.83 15.31 7.30
N SER A 201 -13.00 14.84 6.06
CA SER A 201 -12.79 13.43 5.71
C SER A 201 -11.30 13.07 5.65
N THR A 202 -10.44 14.01 5.23
CA THR A 202 -8.98 13.90 5.29
C THR A 202 -8.49 13.70 6.72
N ILE A 203 -8.94 14.55 7.65
CA ILE A 203 -8.56 14.47 9.08
C ILE A 203 -8.98 13.12 9.68
N ARG A 204 -10.23 12.71 9.43
CA ARG A 204 -10.74 11.42 9.89
C ARG A 204 -9.91 10.25 9.36
N THR A 205 -9.54 10.31 8.09
CA THR A 205 -8.70 9.30 7.43
C THR A 205 -7.32 9.23 8.09
N LEU A 206 -6.64 10.36 8.27
CA LEU A 206 -5.33 10.40 8.93
C LEU A 206 -5.38 9.81 10.34
N ARG A 207 -6.39 10.21 11.14
CA ARG A 207 -6.58 9.70 12.50
C ARG A 207 -6.82 8.19 12.52
N ASN A 208 -7.63 7.67 11.60
CA ASN A 208 -7.89 6.23 11.50
C ASN A 208 -6.62 5.46 11.14
N ILE A 209 -5.83 5.94 10.18
CA ILE A 209 -4.56 5.32 9.80
C ILE A 209 -3.60 5.36 11.00
N HIS A 210 -3.43 6.51 11.64
CA HIS A 210 -2.58 6.66 12.82
C HIS A 210 -2.97 5.69 13.95
N LYS A 211 -4.27 5.58 14.25
CA LYS A 211 -4.81 4.61 15.21
C LYS A 211 -4.44 3.17 14.83
N ASN A 212 -4.62 2.82 13.56
CA ASN A 212 -4.30 1.48 13.04
C ASN A 212 -2.79 1.17 13.03
N MET A 213 -1.94 2.20 13.05
CA MET A 213 -0.49 2.05 13.21
C MET A 213 -0.06 1.87 14.68
N GLY A 214 -1.03 1.79 15.61
CA GLY A 214 -0.76 1.71 17.05
C GLY A 214 -0.29 3.04 17.65
N GLY A 215 -0.67 4.17 17.06
CA GLY A 215 -0.27 5.51 17.53
C GLY A 215 1.17 5.91 17.18
N LYS A 216 1.84 5.14 16.29
CA LYS A 216 3.15 5.52 15.77
C LYS A 216 3.03 6.71 14.82
N ARG A 217 3.84 7.74 15.06
CA ARG A 217 3.85 8.99 14.29
C ARG A 217 4.75 8.95 13.05
N ASN A 218 4.83 7.82 12.36
CA ASN A 218 5.64 7.70 11.14
C ASN A 218 4.78 7.84 9.87
N LEU A 219 3.90 8.84 9.90
CA LEU A 219 3.06 9.22 8.77
C LEU A 219 3.73 10.32 7.96
N TRP A 220 3.72 10.14 6.64
CA TRP A 220 4.15 11.16 5.68
C TRP A 220 3.07 11.29 4.62
N VAL A 221 2.15 12.25 4.76
CA VAL A 221 0.98 12.30 3.86
C VAL A 221 1.40 12.70 2.44
N THR A 222 0.72 12.14 1.45
CA THR A 222 0.81 12.58 0.06
C THR A 222 -0.47 13.33 -0.29
N LEU A 223 -0.37 14.63 -0.55
CA LEU A 223 -1.49 15.50 -0.92
C LEU A 223 -1.52 15.70 -2.43
N ASN A 224 -2.72 15.77 -3.01
CA ASN A 224 -2.84 16.09 -4.43
C ASN A 224 -2.58 17.58 -4.65
N CYS A 225 -1.75 17.90 -5.64
CA CYS A 225 -1.42 19.27 -6.01
C CYS A 225 -1.71 19.58 -7.49
N GLY A 226 -2.71 18.92 -8.07
CA GLY A 226 -3.18 19.22 -9.42
C GLY A 226 -4.40 18.41 -9.82
N TYR A 227 -5.02 18.76 -10.95
CA TYR A 227 -6.01 17.88 -11.58
C TYR A 227 -5.27 16.81 -12.39
N SER A 228 -5.80 15.58 -12.41
CA SER A 228 -5.27 14.44 -13.16
C SER A 228 -5.30 14.59 -14.69
N GLY A 229 -5.57 15.80 -15.21
CA GLY A 229 -5.67 16.12 -16.64
C GLY A 229 -4.64 17.14 -17.13
N GLY A 230 -3.70 17.59 -16.29
CA GLY A 230 -2.80 18.70 -16.62
C GLY A 230 -3.49 20.06 -16.49
N GLY A 231 -2.80 21.02 -15.90
CA GLY A 231 -3.30 22.38 -15.67
C GLY A 231 -2.97 22.91 -14.27
N SER A 232 -2.92 24.24 -14.14
CA SER A 232 -2.71 24.92 -12.85
C SER A 232 -3.81 24.55 -11.85
N ILE A 233 -3.46 24.49 -10.57
CA ILE A 233 -4.45 24.40 -9.50
C ILE A 233 -5.33 25.66 -9.54
N LEU A 234 -6.64 25.47 -9.47
CA LEU A 234 -7.61 26.56 -9.30
C LEU A 234 -7.33 27.29 -7.98
N GLU A 235 -7.43 28.62 -7.95
CA GLU A 235 -7.05 29.42 -6.79
C GLU A 235 -7.76 28.96 -5.50
N GLU A 236 -9.06 28.62 -5.59
CA GLU A 236 -9.87 28.12 -4.48
C GLU A 236 -9.42 26.76 -3.93
N HIS A 237 -8.59 26.01 -4.66
CA HIS A 237 -8.02 24.76 -4.21
C HIS A 237 -6.65 24.95 -3.55
N LYS A 238 -5.96 26.08 -3.75
CA LYS A 238 -4.68 26.36 -3.08
C LYS A 238 -4.86 26.44 -1.57
N ASP A 239 -5.89 27.13 -1.11
CA ASP A 239 -6.25 27.19 0.32
C ASP A 239 -6.50 25.79 0.88
N VAL A 240 -7.20 24.93 0.14
CA VAL A 240 -7.49 23.55 0.57
C VAL A 240 -6.21 22.75 0.75
N ILE A 241 -5.23 22.91 -0.13
CA ILE A 241 -3.94 22.22 -0.02
C ILE A 241 -3.16 22.80 1.18
N GLN A 242 -3.15 24.12 1.38
CA GLN A 242 -2.51 24.75 2.55
C GLN A 242 -3.11 24.24 3.86
N TYR A 243 -4.45 24.22 3.99
CA TYR A 243 -5.12 23.64 5.15
C TYR A 243 -4.85 22.14 5.29
N GLY A 244 -4.79 21.40 4.18
CA GLY A 244 -4.40 19.99 4.18
C GLY A 244 -2.98 19.76 4.75
N THR A 245 -2.04 20.63 4.39
CA THR A 245 -0.66 20.62 4.92
C THR A 245 -0.65 20.94 6.41
N LEU A 246 -1.34 22.00 6.84
CA LEU A 246 -1.47 22.36 8.26
C LEU A 246 -2.08 21.21 9.07
N GLU A 247 -3.20 20.64 8.61
CA GLU A 247 -3.86 19.52 9.28
C GLU A 247 -2.95 18.30 9.38
N ALA A 248 -2.22 17.95 8.33
CA ALA A 248 -1.27 16.86 8.39
C ALA A 248 -0.20 17.09 9.46
N LEU A 249 0.41 18.28 9.47
CA LEU A 249 1.46 18.64 10.43
C LEU A 249 0.93 18.68 11.87
N MET A 250 -0.25 19.27 12.11
CA MET A 250 -0.90 19.35 13.42
C MET A 250 -1.34 17.97 13.94
N ASN A 251 -1.71 17.03 13.05
CA ASN A 251 -2.04 15.65 13.42
C ASN A 251 -0.78 14.77 13.54
N GLY A 252 0.43 15.35 13.54
CA GLY A 252 1.68 14.67 13.88
C GLY A 252 2.38 13.98 12.71
N CYS A 253 2.02 14.27 11.47
CA CYS A 253 2.78 13.81 10.31
C CYS A 253 4.22 14.37 10.34
N LYS A 254 5.15 13.55 9.84
CA LYS A 254 6.59 13.87 9.74
C LYS A 254 6.94 14.59 8.46
N GLY A 255 6.13 14.41 7.42
CA GLY A 255 6.32 15.05 6.13
C GLY A 255 5.02 15.15 5.33
N VAL A 256 5.08 15.98 4.30
CA VAL A 256 4.06 16.15 3.28
C VAL A 256 4.75 16.02 1.93
N THR A 257 4.24 15.15 1.06
CA THR A 257 4.61 15.10 -0.35
C THR A 257 3.45 15.67 -1.16
N TYR A 258 3.76 16.47 -2.18
CA TYR A 258 2.77 16.95 -3.13
C TYR A 258 2.81 16.07 -4.38
N TRP A 259 1.74 15.32 -4.63
CA TRP A 259 1.58 14.52 -5.84
C TRP A 259 1.12 15.40 -6.99
N ASN A 260 2.05 15.61 -7.90
CA ASN A 260 1.86 16.33 -9.14
C ASN A 260 1.55 15.30 -10.23
N GLY A 261 0.33 15.35 -10.74
CA GLY A 261 -0.09 14.46 -11.83
C GLY A 261 0.79 14.63 -13.07
N TYR A 262 0.95 15.85 -13.61
CA TYR A 262 1.49 16.07 -14.97
C TYR A 262 1.96 17.50 -15.27
N THR A 263 2.29 18.35 -14.28
CA THR A 263 2.50 19.79 -14.48
C THR A 263 3.82 20.32 -13.94
N SER A 264 4.59 21.03 -14.75
CA SER A 264 5.79 21.78 -14.31
C SER A 264 5.48 23.02 -13.46
N HIS A 265 4.29 23.10 -12.86
CA HIS A 265 3.78 24.27 -12.17
C HIS A 265 3.98 24.13 -10.66
N ASP A 266 4.43 25.22 -10.05
CA ASP A 266 4.55 25.39 -8.60
C ASP A 266 3.14 25.44 -7.99
N PRO A 267 2.65 24.34 -7.38
CA PRO A 267 1.23 24.17 -7.11
C PRO A 267 0.70 25.07 -5.99
N LEU A 268 1.56 25.29 -5.01
CA LEU A 268 1.47 26.28 -3.97
C LEU A 268 2.79 27.00 -4.12
N SER A 269 2.82 28.29 -4.44
CA SER A 269 4.11 28.96 -4.63
C SER A 269 5.07 28.56 -3.50
N LEU A 270 6.33 28.23 -3.78
CA LEU A 270 7.27 27.74 -2.76
C LEU A 270 7.28 28.63 -1.50
N GLU A 271 7.02 29.92 -1.69
CA GLU A 271 6.78 30.91 -0.64
C GLU A 271 5.60 30.56 0.30
N GLN A 272 4.44 30.16 -0.23
CA GLN A 272 3.28 29.75 0.55
C GLN A 272 3.55 28.46 1.35
N ILE A 273 4.24 27.48 0.74
CA ILE A 273 4.67 26.26 1.46
C ILE A 273 5.65 26.63 2.59
N ALA A 274 6.62 27.48 2.29
CA ALA A 274 7.62 27.92 3.26
C ALA A 274 6.99 28.64 4.47
N LYS A 275 6.02 29.54 4.24
CA LYS A 275 5.28 30.23 5.31
C LYS A 275 4.61 29.25 6.27
N VAL A 276 3.92 28.25 5.72
CA VAL A 276 3.25 27.20 6.51
C VAL A 276 4.24 26.36 7.32
N TYR A 277 5.37 25.98 6.69
CA TYR A 277 6.41 25.20 7.36
C TYR A 277 7.07 25.95 8.51
N VAL A 278 7.43 27.23 8.31
CA VAL A 278 8.07 28.07 9.34
C VAL A 278 7.16 28.21 10.56
N CYS A 279 5.87 28.52 10.36
CA CYS A 279 4.90 28.60 11.46
C CYS A 279 4.80 27.29 12.25
N CYS A 280 4.81 26.14 11.58
CA CYS A 280 4.71 24.84 12.25
C CYS A 280 6.01 24.44 12.98
N SER A 281 7.19 24.81 12.48
CA SER A 281 8.46 24.54 13.15
C SER A 281 8.65 25.34 14.45
N LEU A 282 8.01 26.50 14.57
CA LEU A 282 8.07 27.33 15.78
C LEU A 282 7.11 26.85 16.88
N MET A 283 6.21 25.91 16.58
CA MET A 283 5.23 25.35 17.52
C MET A 283 5.64 23.97 18.09
N ARG A 284 6.81 23.45 17.72
CA ARG A 284 7.37 22.17 18.20
C ARG A 284 8.51 22.43 19.18
#